data_AF-A0A7C4CU18-F1
#
_entry.id   AF-A0A7C4CU18-F1
#
_cell.length_a   1.000
_cell.length_b   1.000
_cell.length_c   1.000
_cell.angle_alpha   90.00
_cell.angle_beta   90.00
_cell.angle_gamma   90.00
#
_symmetry.space_group_name_H-M   'P 1'
#
loop_
_entity.id
_entity.type
_entity.pdbx_description
1 polymer ?
#
loop_
_entity_poly.entity_id
_entity_poly.type
_entity_poly.pdbx_seq_one_letter_code
_entity_poly.pdbx_strand_id
1 'polypeptide(L)'
;SMTKINPLNPALGEVGRGAKLGGYCSRLGRRLFTLVVELEEETREIPLRGFGPTLTYRHFPPTYEGQQSLSEVLEVIRSNYRLGKAWKGKGEVEIGYGENDEVELIEVREILGGYYYTAGFTIEGGRVVGRY
;
A
#
# COMPACT_ATOMS: atom_id res chain seq x y z
N SER A 1 -11.06 4.47 -1.48
CA SER A 1 -11.41 4.82 -2.87
C SER A 1 -10.19 5.38 -3.58
N MET A 2 -10.09 5.23 -4.90
CA MET A 2 -9.00 5.77 -5.71
C MET A 2 -9.54 6.28 -7.05
N THR A 3 -8.92 7.35 -7.58
CA THR A 3 -9.20 7.84 -8.93
C THR A 3 -8.89 6.77 -9.96
N LYS A 4 -9.83 6.54 -10.87
CA LYS A 4 -9.66 5.72 -12.06
C LYS A 4 -10.08 6.56 -13.26
N ILE A 5 -9.09 7.05 -14.01
CA ILE A 5 -9.37 7.80 -15.23
C ILE A 5 -9.78 6.80 -16.31
N ASN A 6 -10.94 7.02 -16.91
CA ASN A 6 -11.37 6.27 -18.08
C ASN A 6 -10.61 6.83 -19.31
N PRO A 7 -9.85 6.00 -20.05
CA PRO A 7 -9.14 6.44 -21.25
C PRO A 7 -10.01 7.13 -22.31
N LEU A 8 -11.31 6.81 -22.34
CA LEU A 8 -12.27 7.38 -23.28
C LEU A 8 -12.86 8.73 -22.82
N ASN A 9 -12.43 9.26 -21.68
CA ASN A 9 -12.88 10.57 -21.22
C ASN A 9 -12.20 11.67 -22.05
N PRO A 10 -12.95 12.45 -22.87
CA PRO A 10 -12.36 13.41 -23.80
C PRO A 10 -11.69 14.61 -23.11
N ALA A 11 -12.01 14.88 -21.85
CA ALA A 11 -11.42 15.99 -21.09
C ALA A 11 -10.14 15.61 -20.34
N LEU A 12 -9.96 14.32 -20.01
CA LEU A 12 -8.84 13.84 -19.19
C LEU A 12 -7.85 12.95 -19.98
N GLY A 13 -8.31 12.27 -21.03
CA GLY A 13 -7.49 11.37 -21.83
C GLY A 13 -6.96 10.16 -21.06
N GLU A 14 -5.84 9.59 -21.55
CA GLU A 14 -5.14 8.51 -20.87
C GLU A 14 -4.35 8.98 -19.65
N VAL A 15 -4.10 8.07 -18.71
CA VAL A 15 -3.21 8.33 -17.59
C VAL A 15 -1.76 8.50 -18.10
N GLY A 16 -1.23 9.71 -17.89
CA GLY A 16 0.15 10.04 -18.21
C GLY A 16 0.64 11.33 -17.54
N ARG A 17 1.71 11.92 -18.08
CA ARG A 17 2.36 13.12 -17.54
C ARG A 17 1.34 14.25 -17.29
N GLY A 18 1.41 14.87 -16.12
CA GLY A 18 0.51 15.92 -15.65
C GLY A 18 -0.79 15.42 -15.04
N ALA A 19 -1.14 14.14 -15.17
CA ALA A 19 -2.34 13.60 -14.54
C ALA A 19 -2.20 13.64 -13.01
N LYS A 20 -3.25 14.13 -12.34
CA LYS A 20 -3.38 14.10 -10.88
C LYS A 20 -4.34 13.01 -10.45
N LEU A 21 -3.86 12.09 -9.63
CA LEU A 21 -4.62 10.95 -9.13
C LEU A 21 -4.71 11.03 -7.61
N GLY A 22 -5.92 10.90 -7.09
CA GLY A 22 -6.20 10.94 -5.66
C GLY A 22 -6.63 9.58 -5.14
N GLY A 23 -6.41 9.34 -3.85
CA GLY A 23 -6.90 8.17 -3.15
C GLY A 23 -7.15 8.50 -1.69
N TYR A 24 -8.04 7.73 -1.09
CA TYR A 24 -8.25 7.79 0.35
C TYR A 24 -8.72 6.45 0.91
N CYS A 25 -8.48 6.24 2.19
CA CYS A 25 -9.14 5.18 2.94
C CYS A 25 -9.84 5.74 4.17
N SER A 26 -10.92 5.09 4.55
CA SER A 26 -11.76 5.51 5.66
C SER A 26 -12.29 4.29 6.39
N ARG A 27 -12.46 4.42 7.70
CA ARG A 27 -13.07 3.40 8.56
C ARG A 27 -14.00 4.10 9.54
N LEU A 28 -15.19 3.54 9.73
CA LEU A 28 -16.21 4.09 10.65
C LEU A 28 -16.48 5.61 10.44
N GLY A 29 -16.50 6.06 9.18
CA GLY A 29 -16.72 7.46 8.83
C GLY A 29 -15.51 8.39 9.00
N ARG A 30 -14.40 7.89 9.58
CA ARG A 30 -13.14 8.63 9.73
C ARG A 30 -12.26 8.45 8.51
N ARG A 31 -11.66 9.56 8.04
CA ARG A 31 -10.64 9.55 6.99
C ARG A 31 -9.30 9.22 7.64
N LEU A 32 -8.70 8.09 7.28
CA LEU A 32 -7.43 7.63 7.88
C LEU A 32 -6.22 8.10 7.07
N PHE A 33 -6.32 8.06 5.74
CA PHE A 33 -5.27 8.53 4.84
C PHE A 33 -5.90 9.21 3.63
N THR A 34 -5.28 10.30 3.18
CA THR A 34 -5.51 10.89 1.85
C THR A 34 -4.17 10.92 1.12
N LEU A 35 -4.18 10.50 -0.16
CA LEU A 35 -3.01 10.42 -1.01
C LEU A 35 -3.28 11.16 -2.32
N VAL A 36 -2.28 11.88 -2.81
CA VAL A 36 -2.29 12.48 -4.15
C VAL A 36 -0.98 12.17 -4.85
N VAL A 37 -1.05 11.91 -6.15
CA VAL A 37 0.14 11.87 -7.02
C VAL A 37 -0.09 12.69 -8.27
N GLU A 38 0.88 13.52 -8.62
CA GLU A 38 0.98 14.20 -9.92
C GLU A 38 2.08 13.52 -10.74
N LEU A 39 1.72 12.93 -11.88
CA LEU A 39 2.63 12.11 -12.68
C LEU A 39 3.59 12.99 -13.51
N GLU A 40 4.88 12.68 -13.49
CA GLU A 40 5.92 13.46 -14.19
C GLU A 40 6.59 12.65 -15.31
N GLU A 41 6.89 11.37 -15.07
CA GLU A 41 7.61 10.52 -16.02
C GLU A 41 7.19 9.04 -15.95
N GLU A 42 7.29 8.32 -17.06
CA GLU A 42 7.20 6.85 -17.07
C GLU A 42 8.44 6.26 -16.43
N THR A 43 8.26 5.18 -15.66
CA THR A 43 9.37 4.47 -15.01
C THR A 43 9.25 2.97 -15.23
N ARG A 44 10.39 2.28 -15.21
CA ARG A 44 10.47 0.81 -15.20
C ARG A 44 10.75 0.25 -13.81
N GLU A 45 10.91 1.13 -12.82
CA GLU A 45 11.27 0.79 -11.46
C GLU A 45 10.33 1.48 -10.45
N ILE A 46 10.00 0.76 -9.40
CA ILE A 46 9.23 1.23 -8.24
C ILE A 46 9.99 0.90 -6.96
N PRO A 47 9.80 1.64 -5.85
CA PRO A 47 10.66 1.53 -4.67
C PRO A 47 10.55 0.19 -3.93
N LEU A 48 9.58 -0.67 -4.29
CA LEU A 48 9.32 -1.93 -3.59
C LEU A 48 10.50 -2.90 -3.55
N ARG A 49 11.39 -2.88 -4.56
CA ARG A 49 12.56 -3.79 -4.59
C ARG A 49 13.53 -3.53 -3.43
N GLY A 50 13.58 -2.31 -2.90
CA GLY A 50 14.48 -1.92 -1.82
C GLY A 50 13.95 -2.20 -0.41
N PHE A 51 12.68 -2.60 -0.26
CA PHE A 51 12.03 -2.72 1.07
C PHE A 51 12.21 -4.09 1.74
N GLY A 52 12.88 -5.04 1.07
CA GLY A 52 13.08 -6.39 1.60
C GLY A 52 11.80 -7.25 1.58
N PRO A 53 11.80 -8.38 2.31
CA PRO A 53 10.65 -9.26 2.38
C PRO A 53 9.46 -8.58 3.08
N THR A 54 8.24 -8.93 2.68
CA THR A 54 7.06 -8.52 3.45
C THR A 54 6.90 -9.45 4.64
N LEU A 55 7.05 -8.89 5.83
CA LEU A 55 6.80 -9.58 7.08
C LEU A 55 5.36 -9.32 7.55
N THR A 56 4.73 -10.35 8.11
CA THR A 56 3.43 -10.26 8.76
C THR A 56 3.49 -10.93 10.13
N TYR A 57 2.59 -10.51 11.02
CA TYR A 57 2.44 -11.13 12.33
C TYR A 57 1.16 -11.95 12.35
N ARG A 58 1.28 -13.28 12.47
CA ARG A 58 0.14 -14.19 12.59
C ARG A 58 -0.14 -14.38 14.07
N HIS A 59 -1.20 -13.73 14.51
CA HIS A 59 -1.65 -13.77 15.88
C HIS A 59 -3.08 -14.31 15.98
N PHE A 60 -3.27 -15.31 16.82
CA PHE A 60 -4.59 -15.81 17.22
C PHE A 60 -4.60 -15.92 18.75
N PRO A 61 -5.20 -14.96 19.46
CA PRO A 61 -5.17 -14.94 20.92
C PRO A 61 -6.07 -16.04 21.49
N PRO A 62 -5.77 -16.52 22.72
CA PRO A 62 -6.68 -17.39 23.44
C PRO A 62 -7.90 -16.58 23.92
N THR A 63 -9.06 -17.21 23.98
CA THR A 63 -10.33 -16.64 24.48
C THR A 63 -10.81 -17.30 25.77
N TYR A 64 -10.14 -18.36 26.22
CA TYR A 64 -10.34 -19.01 27.51
C TYR A 64 -9.04 -19.64 28.01
N GLU A 65 -8.99 -19.96 29.30
CA GLU A 65 -7.83 -20.57 29.95
C GLU A 65 -7.51 -21.95 29.35
N GLY A 66 -6.24 -22.19 29.02
CA GLY A 66 -5.79 -23.44 28.40
C GLY A 66 -6.02 -23.53 26.89
N GLN A 67 -6.64 -22.55 26.25
CA GLN A 67 -6.72 -22.51 24.78
C GLN A 67 -5.33 -22.29 24.17
N GLN A 68 -5.02 -23.04 23.11
CA GLN A 68 -3.82 -22.81 22.32
C GLN A 68 -3.89 -21.44 21.62
N SER A 69 -2.86 -20.62 21.84
CA SER A 69 -2.64 -19.38 21.09
C SER A 69 -1.67 -19.59 19.93
N LEU A 70 -1.69 -18.66 18.98
CA LEU A 70 -0.75 -18.59 17.88
C LEU A 70 -0.13 -17.20 17.84
N SER A 71 1.19 -17.14 17.71
CA SER A 71 1.95 -15.91 17.80
C SER A 71 3.29 -16.11 17.10
N GLU A 72 3.32 -15.74 15.82
CA GLU A 72 4.45 -16.02 14.93
C GLU A 72 4.67 -14.87 13.96
N VAL A 73 5.94 -14.59 13.63
CA VAL A 73 6.30 -13.71 12.52
C VAL A 73 6.51 -14.57 11.28
N LEU A 74 5.88 -14.17 10.17
CA LEU A 74 6.02 -14.83 8.88
C LEU A 74 6.61 -13.89 7.84
N GLU A 75 7.42 -14.46 6.97
CA GLU A 75 7.71 -13.88 5.65
C GLU A 75 6.65 -14.35 4.65
N VAL A 76 6.06 -13.42 3.90
CA VAL A 76 5.17 -13.73 2.78
C VAL A 76 5.99 -14.13 1.56
N ILE A 77 5.82 -15.37 1.11
CA ILE A 77 6.51 -15.90 -0.07
C ILE A 77 5.71 -15.52 -1.32
N ARG A 78 6.37 -14.77 -2.21
CA ARG A 78 5.79 -14.29 -3.47
C ARG A 78 6.56 -14.81 -4.66
N SER A 79 5.85 -15.12 -5.73
CA SER A 79 6.41 -15.56 -7.00
C SER A 79 5.78 -14.79 -8.16
N ASN A 80 6.30 -15.00 -9.38
CA ASN A 80 5.69 -14.52 -10.63
C ASN A 80 5.40 -13.01 -10.67
N TYR A 81 6.23 -12.20 -10.02
CA TYR A 81 6.06 -10.75 -10.00
C TYR A 81 6.16 -10.16 -11.41
N ARG A 82 5.16 -9.35 -11.78
CA ARG A 82 5.12 -8.60 -13.04
C ARG A 82 4.74 -7.16 -12.75
N LEU A 83 5.56 -6.23 -13.25
CA LEU A 83 5.26 -4.80 -13.26
C LEU A 83 4.75 -4.42 -14.66
N GLY A 84 3.58 -3.78 -14.70
CA GLY A 84 3.01 -3.21 -15.92
C GLY A 84 3.45 -1.76 -16.13
N LYS A 85 2.57 -0.93 -16.71
CA LYS A 85 2.83 0.51 -16.86
C LYS A 85 3.00 1.14 -15.48
N ALA A 86 4.07 1.91 -15.32
CA ALA A 86 4.36 2.62 -14.08
C ALA A 86 4.78 4.05 -14.37
N TRP A 87 4.36 4.95 -13.48
CA TRP A 87 4.65 6.37 -13.52
C TRP A 87 5.19 6.80 -12.17
N LYS A 88 6.13 7.75 -12.21
CA LYS A 88 6.67 8.45 -11.05
C LYS A 88 6.31 9.93 -11.15
N GLY A 89 6.15 10.57 -10.00
CA GLY A 89 6.09 12.01 -9.90
C GLY A 89 6.01 12.48 -8.45
N LYS A 90 5.33 13.59 -8.22
CA LYS A 90 5.21 14.20 -6.89
C LYS A 90 4.08 13.55 -6.11
N GLY A 91 4.39 13.12 -4.90
CA GLY A 91 3.42 12.54 -3.98
C GLY A 91 3.06 13.51 -2.87
N GLU A 92 1.84 13.39 -2.37
CA GLU A 92 1.37 14.04 -1.15
C GLU A 92 0.61 13.01 -0.32
N VAL A 93 0.75 13.08 1.00
CA VAL A 93 0.00 12.25 1.95
C VAL A 93 -0.44 13.11 3.13
N GLU A 94 -1.69 12.93 3.52
CA GLU A 94 -2.21 13.42 4.78
C GLU A 94 -2.58 12.21 5.64
N ILE A 95 -2.06 12.20 6.86
CA ILE A 95 -2.41 11.22 7.89
C ILE A 95 -3.58 11.79 8.67
N GLY A 96 -4.67 11.02 8.73
CA GLY A 96 -5.86 11.37 9.48
C GLY A 96 -5.83 10.80 10.90
N TYR A 97 -7.01 10.49 11.41
CA TYR A 97 -7.21 9.97 12.76
C TYR A 97 -8.46 9.12 12.81
N GLY A 98 -8.45 8.07 13.65
CA GLY A 98 -9.66 7.35 14.04
C GLY A 98 -9.56 6.86 15.47
N GLU A 99 -10.68 6.85 16.19
CA GLU A 99 -10.70 6.52 17.62
C GLU A 99 -10.21 5.10 17.93
N ASN A 100 -10.27 4.20 16.95
CA ASN A 100 -9.83 2.82 17.04
C ASN A 100 -8.78 2.49 15.96
N ASP A 101 -8.09 3.51 15.46
CA ASP A 101 -7.12 3.41 14.37
C ASP A 101 -5.92 4.31 14.75
N GLU A 102 -4.83 3.72 15.25
CA GLU A 102 -3.62 4.41 15.73
C GLU A 102 -2.74 4.98 14.58
N VAL A 103 -3.36 5.41 13.48
CA VAL A 103 -2.65 5.84 12.26
C VAL A 103 -1.92 7.16 12.44
N GLU A 104 -2.37 8.00 13.36
CA GLU A 104 -1.76 9.27 13.75
C GLU A 104 -0.37 9.11 14.38
N LEU A 105 -0.02 7.91 14.84
CA LEU A 105 1.33 7.60 15.33
C LEU A 105 2.36 7.54 14.19
N ILE A 106 1.91 7.48 12.93
CA ILE A 106 2.80 7.50 11.77
C ILE A 106 3.17 8.94 11.44
N GLU A 107 4.36 9.35 11.86
CA GLU A 107 4.93 10.66 11.52
C GLU A 107 5.61 10.65 10.15
N VAL A 108 5.03 11.39 9.20
CA VAL A 108 5.60 11.57 7.86
C VAL A 108 6.75 12.57 7.93
N ARG A 109 7.98 12.07 7.79
CA ARG A 109 9.20 12.90 7.81
C ARG A 109 9.53 13.51 6.46
N GLU A 110 9.34 12.73 5.39
CA GLU A 110 9.71 13.13 4.04
C GLU A 110 8.88 12.36 3.02
N ILE A 111 8.51 13.02 1.93
CA ILE A 111 7.91 12.38 0.75
C ILE A 111 8.98 12.15 -0.31
N LEU A 112 9.34 10.88 -0.52
CA LEU A 112 10.36 10.49 -1.50
C LEU A 112 9.85 10.48 -2.97
N GLY A 113 8.53 10.50 -3.15
CA GLY A 113 7.87 10.51 -4.45
C GLY A 113 6.51 9.83 -4.44
N GLY A 114 5.73 10.07 -5.48
CA GLY A 114 4.47 9.40 -5.74
C GLY A 114 4.59 8.46 -6.95
N TYR A 115 3.91 7.32 -6.86
CA TYR A 115 3.94 6.29 -7.91
C TYR A 115 2.52 5.85 -8.24
N TYR A 116 2.25 5.69 -9.54
CA TYR A 116 1.05 5.03 -10.04
C TYR A 116 1.47 3.89 -10.96
N TYR A 117 1.08 2.67 -10.62
CA TYR A 117 1.50 1.49 -11.36
C TYR A 117 0.47 0.36 -11.29
N THR A 118 0.57 -0.56 -12.23
CA THR A 118 -0.09 -1.86 -12.17
C THR A 118 0.96 -2.94 -11.89
N ALA A 119 0.68 -3.83 -10.94
CA ALA A 119 1.55 -4.95 -10.64
C ALA A 119 0.72 -6.19 -10.31
N GLY A 120 1.26 -7.36 -10.62
CA GLY A 120 0.70 -8.67 -10.27
C GLY A 120 1.77 -9.58 -9.71
N PHE A 121 1.39 -10.48 -8.81
CA PHE A 121 2.24 -11.51 -8.23
C PHE A 121 1.36 -12.64 -7.67
N THR A 122 1.96 -13.79 -7.44
CA THR A 122 1.32 -14.91 -6.74
C THR A 122 1.80 -14.95 -5.30
N ILE A 123 0.91 -15.24 -4.36
CA ILE A 123 1.26 -15.56 -2.98
C ILE A 123 1.28 -17.08 -2.84
N GLU A 124 2.44 -17.66 -2.58
CA GLU A 124 2.63 -19.12 -2.46
C GLU A 124 2.38 -19.61 -1.02
N GLY A 125 2.44 -18.70 -0.05
CA GLY A 125 2.27 -19.01 1.36
C GLY A 125 3.12 -18.12 2.26
N GLY A 126 3.41 -18.62 3.46
CA GLY A 126 4.27 -17.93 4.42
C GLY A 126 5.29 -18.86 5.04
N ARG A 127 6.47 -18.33 5.35
CA ARG A 127 7.54 -19.02 6.04
C ARG A 127 7.68 -18.44 7.45
N VAL A 128 7.58 -19.26 8.48
CA VAL A 128 7.81 -18.81 9.86
C VAL A 128 9.27 -18.40 10.02
N VAL A 129 9.50 -17.20 10.53
CA VAL A 129 10.83 -16.65 10.82
C VAL A 129 11.07 -16.41 12.31
N GLY A 130 10.01 -16.43 13.12
CA GLY A 130 10.09 -16.33 14.58
C GLY A 130 8.78 -16.73 15.26
N ARG A 131 8.86 -17.17 16.52
CA ARG A 131 7.73 -17.57 17.37
C ARG A 131 7.85 -16.86 18.73
N TYR A 132 6.73 -16.44 19.29
CA TYR A 132 6.66 -15.69 20.54
C TYR A 132 5.52 -16.20 21.43
#